data_AF-A0A9W9Z483-F1
#
_entry.id   AF-A0A9W9Z483-F1
#
_cell.length_a   1.000
_cell.length_b   1.000
_cell.length_c   1.000
_cell.angle_alpha   90.00
_cell.angle_beta   90.00
_cell.angle_gamma   90.00
#
_symmetry.space_group_name_H-M   'P 1'
#
loop_
_entity.id
_entity.type
_entity.pdbx_description
1 polymer ?
#
loop_
_entity_poly.entity_id
_entity_poly.type
_entity_poly.pdbx_seq_one_letter_code
_entity_poly.pdbx_strand_id
1 'polypeptide(L)'
;MIIIGRKKQNSDAPSEADIEFRRKENWNGGGGGGCVPTTNSTPTQPPTQPPTQPPTQPPTQPPTEPPTQPPTQPPTQPPTQPPTQPPTQPPTQPPTQPPTEPPTQPPTEPPTQPPTQPPTQPPTQPPTQPPTQPPPPPYNYDSVLHDSILFYEAQRSGKLPLSNRVPWRKDSALNDRGKDGEDLTGGWYDAGDYVKFGFPMAFSVTMLSWGLVDYKDAYEDAGELSYMLDSIKWPLDYFMKAHIKQDEFYGQVGDGNADHGSWGRPEDMTMARPAFKICPKKPGSDLAAETAAALAAASIAFRSSDISYSMRLLQHAAELYEFADKHRGVYSDSIPNAAGFTARSVGTRTSWSGEQLGCTGKVTALAQRKRLC
;
A
#
# COMPACT_ATOMS: atom_id res chain seq x y z
N MET A 1 -3.30 6.40 6.34
CA MET A 1 -2.87 5.25 7.17
C MET A 1 -3.24 5.57 8.61
N ILE A 2 -4.30 4.98 9.15
CA ILE A 2 -4.75 5.23 10.52
C ILE A 2 -3.97 4.28 11.43
N ILE A 3 -3.07 4.82 12.27
CA ILE A 3 -2.36 4.05 13.29
C ILE A 3 -3.27 3.94 14.51
N ILE A 4 -3.83 2.75 14.76
CA ILE A 4 -4.58 2.47 15.99
C ILE A 4 -3.59 1.98 17.05
N GLY A 5 -3.24 2.87 17.97
CA GLY A 5 -2.38 2.55 19.11
C GLY A 5 -3.12 1.72 20.16
N ARG A 6 -2.65 0.48 20.40
CA ARG A 6 -2.85 -0.22 21.67
C ARG A 6 -1.54 -0.17 22.46
N LYS A 7 -1.55 0.49 23.62
CA LYS A 7 -0.48 0.44 24.61
C LYS A 7 -0.33 -1.00 25.12
N LYS A 8 0.86 -1.59 24.98
CA LYS A 8 1.27 -2.79 25.73
C LYS A 8 2.34 -2.36 26.74
N GLN A 9 2.12 -2.71 28.01
CA GLN A 9 3.05 -2.46 29.13
C GLN A 9 4.02 -3.64 29.30
N ASN A 10 5.29 -3.30 29.62
CA ASN A 10 6.36 -4.09 30.26
C ASN A 10 6.86 -5.37 29.55
N SER A 11 8.10 -5.81 29.68
CA SER A 11 9.32 -5.37 30.38
C SER A 11 10.50 -6.18 29.79
N ASP A 12 11.72 -5.77 30.13
CA ASP A 12 13.01 -6.49 29.98
C ASP A 12 13.84 -6.16 28.73
N ALA A 13 14.79 -5.24 28.93
CA ALA A 13 15.94 -5.02 28.06
C ALA A 13 17.20 -5.64 28.70
N PRO A 14 17.99 -6.45 27.99
CA PRO A 14 19.34 -6.80 28.44
C PRO A 14 20.43 -5.95 27.75
N SER A 15 21.56 -5.85 28.46
CA SER A 15 22.70 -4.93 28.33
C SER A 15 23.67 -5.15 27.16
N GLU A 16 24.53 -4.14 26.92
CA GLU A 16 25.52 -3.95 25.84
C GLU A 16 26.65 -5.01 25.64
N ALA A 17 26.45 -6.30 25.93
CA ALA A 17 27.54 -7.30 25.88
C ALA A 17 27.51 -8.32 24.72
N ASP A 18 26.56 -8.29 23.79
CA ASP A 18 26.36 -9.37 22.79
C ASP A 18 26.71 -9.02 21.33
N ILE A 19 27.51 -7.98 21.07
CA ILE A 19 27.83 -7.53 19.68
C ILE A 19 29.11 -8.13 19.07
N GLU A 20 29.87 -8.97 19.78
CA GLU A 20 31.15 -9.46 19.26
C GLU A 20 31.16 -10.95 18.91
N PHE A 21 30.52 -11.34 17.79
CA PHE A 21 30.87 -12.60 17.12
C PHE A 21 30.55 -12.62 15.61
N ARG A 22 31.60 -12.39 14.80
CA ARG A 22 31.97 -13.08 13.53
C ARG A 22 32.81 -12.15 12.64
N ARG A 23 34.03 -11.84 13.11
CA ARG A 23 35.15 -11.53 12.23
C ARG A 23 35.99 -12.82 12.13
N LYS A 24 36.29 -13.23 10.89
CA LYS A 24 37.01 -14.45 10.45
C LYS A 24 36.08 -15.62 10.13
N GLU A 25 35.81 -15.81 8.84
CA GLU A 25 36.46 -16.87 8.05
C GLU A 25 36.61 -16.42 6.59
N ASN A 26 37.72 -16.84 5.98
CA ASN A 26 38.17 -16.47 4.65
C ASN A 26 37.31 -17.12 3.56
N TRP A 27 36.91 -16.36 2.54
CA TRP A 27 36.65 -16.90 1.20
C TRP A 27 37.45 -16.09 0.17
N ASN A 28 38.21 -16.81 -0.65
CA ASN A 28 39.25 -16.29 -1.53
C ASN A 28 38.86 -16.56 -3.00
N GLY A 29 39.05 -15.56 -3.86
CA GLY A 29 39.01 -15.65 -5.33
C GLY A 29 37.60 -15.49 -5.94
N GLY A 30 37.34 -14.65 -6.94
CA GLY A 30 38.21 -13.92 -7.87
C GLY A 30 37.63 -14.06 -9.28
N GLY A 31 37.34 -12.95 -9.97
CA GLY A 31 36.84 -12.99 -11.35
C GLY A 31 36.19 -11.69 -11.80
N GLY A 32 36.99 -10.65 -12.02
CA GLY A 32 36.55 -9.37 -12.55
C GLY A 32 36.08 -9.46 -14.00
N GLY A 33 34.80 -9.20 -14.24
CA GLY A 33 34.22 -8.93 -15.55
C GLY A 33 34.00 -7.43 -15.72
N GLY A 34 34.95 -6.74 -16.35
CA GLY A 34 34.90 -5.31 -16.58
C GLY A 34 33.79 -4.91 -17.56
N CYS A 35 32.83 -4.10 -17.10
CA CYS A 35 31.98 -3.31 -18.01
C CYS A 35 32.87 -2.29 -18.75
N VAL A 36 32.98 -2.44 -20.08
CA VAL A 36 33.72 -1.54 -20.99
C VAL A 36 32.83 -0.34 -21.36
N PRO A 37 33.33 0.91 -21.34
CA PRO A 37 32.66 2.04 -21.95
C PRO A 37 33.25 2.30 -23.35
N THR A 38 32.40 2.51 -24.35
CA THR A 38 32.80 3.14 -25.62
C THR A 38 32.21 4.53 -25.72
N THR A 39 33.03 5.40 -26.29
CA THR A 39 33.00 6.87 -26.23
C THR A 39 32.31 7.50 -27.44
N ASN A 40 31.92 8.77 -27.24
CA ASN A 40 31.74 9.87 -28.20
C ASN A 40 30.58 9.81 -29.22
N SER A 41 29.60 10.68 -28.98
CA SER A 41 29.22 11.71 -29.95
C SER A 41 28.61 12.94 -29.26
N THR A 42 28.96 14.09 -29.81
CA THR A 42 28.85 15.48 -29.32
C THR A 42 27.40 16.00 -29.27
N PRO A 43 27.03 16.92 -28.34
CA PRO A 43 25.69 17.47 -28.27
C PRO A 43 25.50 18.66 -29.21
N THR A 44 24.46 18.62 -30.04
CA THR A 44 23.99 19.75 -30.86
C THR A 44 22.94 20.56 -30.09
N GLN A 45 22.99 21.89 -30.26
CA GLN A 45 22.29 22.93 -29.50
C GLN A 45 20.76 22.79 -29.36
N PRO A 46 20.14 23.40 -28.32
CA PRO A 46 18.69 23.46 -28.17
C PRO A 46 18.08 24.56 -29.07
N PRO A 47 16.93 24.33 -29.72
CA PRO A 47 16.21 25.39 -30.39
C PRO A 47 15.49 26.28 -29.37
N THR A 48 15.68 27.58 -29.57
CA THR A 48 14.97 28.70 -28.98
C THR A 48 13.66 28.92 -29.75
N GLN A 49 12.50 28.81 -29.09
CA GLN A 49 11.33 29.73 -29.18
C GLN A 49 10.05 29.05 -28.64
N PRO A 50 9.24 29.75 -27.82
CA PRO A 50 7.91 29.29 -27.42
C PRO A 50 6.87 29.57 -28.53
N PRO A 51 5.89 28.69 -28.78
CA PRO A 51 4.78 29.03 -29.66
C PRO A 51 3.87 30.07 -28.99
N THR A 52 3.72 31.18 -29.70
CA THR A 52 2.76 32.25 -29.47
C THR A 52 1.34 31.84 -29.86
N GLN A 53 0.38 32.23 -29.00
CA GLN A 53 -1.08 32.36 -29.16
C GLN A 53 -1.99 31.25 -28.60
N PRO A 54 -2.91 31.59 -27.66
CA PRO A 54 -4.02 30.74 -27.27
C PRO A 54 -5.17 30.83 -28.30
N PRO A 55 -5.96 29.77 -28.52
CA PRO A 55 -7.15 29.85 -29.35
C PRO A 55 -8.22 30.73 -28.68
N THR A 56 -8.55 31.82 -29.39
CA THR A 56 -9.73 32.66 -29.19
C THR A 56 -11.00 31.95 -29.65
N GLN A 57 -11.92 31.70 -28.71
CA GLN A 57 -13.39 31.87 -28.76
C GLN A 57 -14.16 30.74 -28.04
N PRO A 58 -15.02 31.06 -27.05
CA PRO A 58 -16.00 30.12 -26.52
C PRO A 58 -17.21 29.99 -27.47
N PRO A 59 -17.85 28.81 -27.59
CA PRO A 59 -19.10 28.69 -28.33
C PRO A 59 -20.23 29.45 -27.62
N THR A 60 -20.81 30.38 -28.36
CA THR A 60 -22.08 31.08 -28.11
C THR A 60 -23.28 30.15 -28.28
N GLN A 61 -24.03 29.95 -27.19
CA GLN A 61 -25.51 29.95 -27.04
C GLN A 61 -26.01 28.87 -26.05
N PRO A 62 -26.81 29.25 -25.03
CA PRO A 62 -27.54 28.30 -24.20
C PRO A 62 -28.79 27.76 -24.93
N PRO A 63 -29.24 26.52 -24.67
CA PRO A 63 -30.55 26.06 -25.11
C PRO A 63 -31.67 26.87 -24.42
N THR A 64 -32.55 27.40 -25.25
CA THR A 64 -33.81 28.06 -24.91
C THR A 64 -34.86 27.01 -24.53
N GLU A 65 -35.68 27.35 -23.54
CA GLU A 65 -36.97 26.76 -23.11
C GLU A 65 -36.97 25.82 -21.87
N PRO A 66 -37.67 26.21 -20.78
CA PRO A 66 -37.98 25.35 -19.64
C PRO A 66 -39.21 24.47 -19.91
N PRO A 67 -39.30 23.26 -19.34
CA PRO A 67 -40.56 22.52 -19.34
C PRO A 67 -41.62 23.25 -18.52
N THR A 68 -42.73 23.52 -19.18
CA THR A 68 -43.98 24.04 -18.64
C THR A 68 -44.70 23.04 -17.72
N GLN A 69 -45.15 23.59 -16.58
CA GLN A 69 -46.18 23.15 -15.62
C GLN A 69 -45.77 22.31 -14.40
N PRO A 70 -45.96 22.84 -13.17
CA PRO A 70 -45.98 22.05 -11.94
C PRO A 70 -47.29 21.26 -11.81
N PRO A 71 -47.30 20.08 -11.17
CA PRO A 71 -48.54 19.41 -10.81
C PRO A 71 -49.37 20.30 -9.88
N THR A 72 -50.59 20.57 -10.33
CA THR A 72 -51.69 21.16 -9.58
C THR A 72 -52.07 20.26 -8.39
N GLN A 73 -52.10 20.90 -7.22
CA GLN A 73 -52.69 20.50 -5.92
C GLN A 73 -51.71 19.95 -4.86
N PRO A 74 -51.44 20.73 -3.77
CA PRO A 74 -50.98 20.15 -2.52
C PRO A 74 -52.12 19.33 -1.88
N PRO A 75 -51.84 18.25 -1.15
CA PRO A 75 -52.84 17.67 -0.26
C PRO A 75 -53.32 18.74 0.72
N THR A 76 -54.62 18.95 0.72
CA THR A 76 -55.36 19.79 1.65
C THR A 76 -55.15 19.29 3.09
N GLN A 77 -54.55 20.17 3.89
CA GLN A 77 -54.47 20.20 5.36
C GLN A 77 -53.38 19.36 6.07
N PRO A 78 -52.58 19.97 6.95
CA PRO A 78 -51.83 19.24 7.97
C PRO A 78 -52.80 18.61 8.99
N PRO A 79 -52.44 17.50 9.66
CA PRO A 79 -53.25 16.94 10.73
C PRO A 79 -53.44 18.00 11.81
N THR A 80 -54.68 18.36 12.10
CA THR A 80 -55.01 19.46 13.00
C THR A 80 -54.97 19.07 14.48
N GLN A 81 -54.49 17.88 14.85
CA GLN A 81 -54.32 17.47 16.25
C GLN A 81 -53.12 16.51 16.43
N PRO A 82 -52.31 16.67 17.48
CA PRO A 82 -51.34 15.66 17.88
C PRO A 82 -52.06 14.37 18.32
N PRO A 83 -51.51 13.18 18.03
CA PRO A 83 -52.12 11.92 18.45
C PRO A 83 -52.18 11.84 19.97
N THR A 84 -53.37 11.58 20.50
CA THR A 84 -53.66 11.55 21.94
C THR A 84 -53.19 10.28 22.65
N GLN A 85 -52.57 9.31 21.96
CA GLN A 85 -52.00 8.10 22.58
C GLN A 85 -50.76 7.58 21.84
N PRO A 86 -49.76 7.04 22.56
CA PRO A 86 -48.61 6.37 21.95
C PRO A 86 -49.04 5.05 21.27
N PRO A 87 -48.47 4.69 20.11
CA PRO A 87 -48.82 3.47 19.42
C PRO A 87 -48.38 2.24 20.22
N THR A 88 -49.30 1.28 20.36
CA THR A 88 -49.13 0.06 21.17
C THR A 88 -48.41 -1.09 20.45
N GLN A 89 -47.87 -0.90 19.23
CA GLN A 89 -47.06 -1.93 18.55
C GLN A 89 -45.90 -1.33 17.73
N PRO A 90 -44.72 -1.98 17.72
CA PRO A 90 -43.61 -1.59 16.86
C PRO A 90 -43.93 -1.90 15.38
N PRO A 91 -43.49 -1.06 14.43
CA PRO A 91 -43.74 -1.27 13.01
C PRO A 91 -43.03 -2.53 12.52
N THR A 92 -43.75 -3.37 11.80
CA THR A 92 -43.29 -4.67 11.30
C THR A 92 -42.49 -4.60 9.99
N GLN A 93 -42.15 -3.42 9.47
CA GLN A 93 -41.25 -3.28 8.32
C GLN A 93 -40.31 -2.07 8.43
N PRO A 94 -39.02 -2.21 8.04
CA PRO A 94 -38.10 -1.09 7.96
C PRO A 94 -38.44 -0.17 6.77
N PRO A 95 -38.27 1.16 6.91
CA PRO A 95 -38.53 2.10 5.83
C PRO A 95 -37.56 1.86 4.66
N THR A 96 -38.11 1.78 3.45
CA THR A 96 -37.37 1.46 2.22
C THR A 96 -36.63 2.64 1.60
N GLN A 97 -36.63 3.84 2.20
CA GLN A 97 -35.81 4.97 1.75
C GLN A 97 -35.31 5.84 2.91
N PRO A 98 -34.05 6.32 2.86
CA PRO A 98 -33.54 7.30 3.83
C PRO A 98 -34.20 8.68 3.62
N PRO A 99 -34.42 9.48 4.68
CA PRO A 99 -34.95 10.83 4.57
C PRO A 99 -33.99 11.69 3.75
N THR A 100 -34.49 12.37 2.72
CA THR A 100 -33.66 13.09 1.76
C THR A 100 -33.33 14.53 2.19
N GLU A 101 -33.84 15.02 3.33
CA GLU A 101 -33.51 16.37 3.83
C GLU A 101 -33.43 16.43 5.38
N PRO A 102 -32.45 17.17 5.94
CA PRO A 102 -32.42 17.46 7.38
C PRO A 102 -33.58 18.41 7.77
N PRO A 103 -34.16 18.26 8.97
CA PRO A 103 -35.24 19.13 9.43
C PRO A 103 -34.74 20.59 9.50
N THR A 104 -35.38 21.47 8.75
CA THR A 104 -34.97 22.86 8.55
C THR A 104 -35.54 23.85 9.56
N GLN A 105 -36.22 23.42 10.63
CA GLN A 105 -36.69 24.34 11.67
C GLN A 105 -36.50 23.81 13.10
N PRO A 106 -35.91 24.60 14.02
CA PRO A 106 -35.97 24.31 15.45
C PRO A 106 -37.42 24.47 15.96
N PRO A 107 -37.83 23.75 17.01
CA PRO A 107 -39.18 23.87 17.57
C PRO A 107 -39.48 25.33 17.94
N THR A 108 -40.54 25.89 17.38
CA THR A 108 -40.87 27.32 17.52
C THR A 108 -41.57 27.67 18.83
N GLU A 109 -41.85 26.70 19.72
CA GLU A 109 -42.46 26.98 21.02
C GLU A 109 -41.82 26.15 22.15
N PRO A 110 -41.43 26.78 23.27
CA PRO A 110 -41.09 26.06 24.49
C PRO A 110 -42.34 25.36 25.05
N PRO A 111 -42.20 24.17 25.69
CA PRO A 111 -43.33 23.46 26.27
C PRO A 111 -44.07 24.38 27.26
N THR A 112 -45.34 24.67 26.96
CA THR A 112 -46.16 25.64 27.68
C THR A 112 -46.68 25.14 29.04
N GLN A 113 -46.30 23.95 29.49
CA GLN A 113 -46.63 23.48 30.85
C GLN A 113 -45.45 22.71 31.47
N PRO A 114 -45.03 23.06 32.70
CA PRO A 114 -44.18 22.20 33.51
C PRO A 114 -44.96 20.91 33.85
N PRO A 115 -44.29 19.75 33.92
CA PRO A 115 -44.94 18.50 34.31
C PRO A 115 -45.66 18.68 35.65
N THR A 116 -46.97 18.46 35.64
CA THR A 116 -47.86 18.74 36.78
C THR A 116 -47.74 17.71 37.91
N GLN A 117 -46.87 16.70 37.78
CA GLN A 117 -46.55 15.78 38.87
C GLN A 117 -45.05 15.41 38.85
N PRO A 118 -44.34 15.50 39.99
CA PRO A 118 -43.04 14.89 40.14
C PRO A 118 -43.17 13.36 40.00
N PRO A 119 -42.15 12.65 39.48
CA PRO A 119 -42.16 11.20 39.42
C PRO A 119 -42.44 10.65 40.82
N THR A 120 -43.55 9.94 40.99
CA THR A 120 -43.98 9.44 42.30
C THR A 120 -43.14 8.27 42.79
N GLN A 121 -42.15 7.81 42.03
CA GLN A 121 -41.15 6.84 42.49
C GLN A 121 -39.77 7.15 41.88
N PRO A 122 -38.70 7.21 42.70
CA PRO A 122 -37.34 7.14 42.17
C PRO A 122 -37.16 5.78 41.46
N PRO A 123 -36.39 5.70 40.37
CA PRO A 123 -36.08 4.42 39.72
C PRO A 123 -35.52 3.46 40.78
N THR A 124 -36.24 2.36 41.02
CA THR A 124 -36.01 1.48 42.17
C THR A 124 -34.72 0.68 42.08
N GLN A 125 -33.98 0.75 40.96
CA GLN A 125 -32.63 0.19 40.84
C GLN A 125 -31.78 1.02 39.88
N PRO A 126 -30.54 1.40 40.25
CA PRO A 126 -29.54 1.82 39.28
C PRO A 126 -29.27 0.64 38.33
N PRO A 127 -28.98 0.86 37.03
CA PRO A 127 -28.62 -0.23 36.11
C PRO A 127 -27.48 -1.02 36.72
N THR A 128 -27.74 -2.29 37.01
CA THR A 128 -26.92 -3.09 37.92
C THR A 128 -25.55 -3.45 37.33
N GLN A 129 -25.29 -3.16 36.06
CA GLN A 129 -23.99 -3.34 35.42
C GLN A 129 -23.78 -2.30 34.31
N PRO A 130 -22.58 -1.68 34.20
CA PRO A 130 -22.15 -1.02 32.98
C PRO A 130 -22.26 -2.01 31.80
N PRO A 131 -22.50 -1.55 30.55
CA PRO A 131 -22.42 -2.44 29.39
C PRO A 131 -21.09 -3.19 29.43
N THR A 132 -21.15 -4.51 29.56
CA THR A 132 -19.97 -5.38 29.66
C THR A 132 -19.20 -5.48 28.33
N GLN A 133 -19.75 -4.92 27.25
CA GLN A 133 -19.09 -4.81 25.97
C GLN A 133 -19.18 -3.37 25.43
N PRO A 134 -18.07 -2.83 24.89
CA PRO A 134 -18.11 -1.58 24.14
C PRO A 134 -19.06 -1.74 22.94
N PRO A 135 -19.69 -0.64 22.48
CA PRO A 135 -20.51 -0.69 21.27
C PRO A 135 -19.67 -1.21 20.09
N PRO A 136 -20.28 -1.93 19.14
CA PRO A 136 -19.57 -2.38 17.95
C PRO A 136 -18.94 -1.17 17.23
N PRO A 137 -17.77 -1.36 16.59
CA PRO A 137 -17.14 -0.27 15.86
C PRO A 137 -18.09 0.27 14.77
N PRO A 138 -18.00 1.57 14.44
CA PRO A 138 -18.89 2.20 13.46
C PRO A 138 -18.68 1.68 12.02
N TYR A 139 -17.59 0.95 11.77
CA TYR A 139 -17.24 0.39 10.47
C TYR A 139 -16.88 -1.10 10.60
N ASN A 140 -17.21 -1.88 9.57
CA ASN A 140 -16.75 -3.26 9.44
C ASN A 140 -15.32 -3.28 8.90
N TYR A 141 -14.33 -3.33 9.81
CA TYR A 141 -12.91 -3.32 9.43
C TYR A 141 -12.47 -4.60 8.71
N ASP A 142 -13.14 -5.73 8.93
CA ASP A 142 -12.84 -6.98 8.24
C ASP A 142 -13.15 -6.85 6.74
N SER A 143 -14.27 -6.21 6.40
CA SER A 143 -14.62 -5.89 5.01
C SER A 143 -13.61 -4.92 4.38
N VAL A 144 -13.14 -3.91 5.12
CA VAL A 144 -12.14 -2.96 4.61
C VAL A 144 -10.79 -3.66 4.39
N LEU A 145 -10.43 -4.60 5.26
CA LEU A 145 -9.22 -5.40 5.12
C LEU A 145 -9.32 -6.30 3.87
N HIS A 146 -10.45 -6.96 3.67
CA HIS A 146 -10.74 -7.76 2.48
C HIS A 146 -10.57 -6.93 1.20
N ASP A 147 -11.22 -5.76 1.13
CA ASP A 147 -11.14 -4.85 -0.01
C ASP A 147 -9.71 -4.35 -0.25
N SER A 148 -8.96 -4.08 0.83
CA SER A 148 -7.55 -3.68 0.74
C SER A 148 -6.67 -4.80 0.16
N ILE A 149 -6.95 -6.07 0.46
CA ILE A 149 -6.21 -7.20 -0.10
C ILE A 149 -6.56 -7.39 -1.58
N LEU A 150 -7.85 -7.25 -1.94
CA LEU A 150 -8.29 -7.25 -3.34
C LEU A 150 -7.65 -6.13 -4.17
N PHE A 151 -7.41 -4.96 -3.57
CA PHE A 151 -6.64 -3.90 -4.21
C PHE A 151 -5.22 -4.36 -4.60
N TYR A 152 -4.49 -5.04 -3.71
CA TYR A 152 -3.17 -5.57 -4.07
C TYR A 152 -3.22 -6.69 -5.12
N GLU A 153 -4.28 -7.51 -5.14
CA GLU A 153 -4.50 -8.45 -6.24
C GLU A 153 -4.75 -7.72 -7.58
N ALA A 154 -5.48 -6.60 -7.53
CA ALA A 154 -5.71 -5.74 -8.68
C ALA A 154 -4.44 -5.04 -9.20
N GLN A 155 -3.35 -5.01 -8.43
CA GLN A 155 -2.05 -4.47 -8.86
C GLN A 155 -1.10 -5.54 -9.45
N ARG A 156 -1.45 -6.84 -9.41
CA ARG A 156 -0.57 -7.94 -9.87
C ARG A 156 -0.18 -7.82 -11.36
N SER A 157 1.10 -7.63 -11.66
CA SER A 157 1.66 -7.76 -13.01
C SER A 157 2.07 -9.21 -13.31
N GLY A 158 2.22 -9.58 -14.58
CA GLY A 158 2.60 -10.93 -15.01
C GLY A 158 1.41 -11.85 -15.32
N LYS A 159 1.68 -13.15 -15.30
CA LYS A 159 0.67 -14.20 -15.51
C LYS A 159 -0.12 -14.41 -14.23
N LEU A 160 -1.43 -14.18 -14.26
CA LEU A 160 -2.31 -14.31 -13.12
C LEU A 160 -2.58 -15.79 -12.79
N PRO A 161 -2.81 -16.13 -11.51
CA PRO A 161 -3.15 -17.49 -11.14
C PRO A 161 -4.60 -17.81 -11.56
N LEU A 162 -4.92 -19.09 -11.73
CA LEU A 162 -6.29 -19.54 -11.97
C LEU A 162 -7.26 -19.16 -10.84
N SER A 163 -6.73 -18.93 -9.64
CA SER A 163 -7.46 -18.48 -8.45
C SER A 163 -7.65 -16.96 -8.37
N ASN A 164 -7.32 -16.20 -9.42
CA ASN A 164 -7.48 -14.74 -9.44
C ASN A 164 -8.91 -14.32 -9.07
N ARG A 165 -9.06 -13.49 -8.01
CA ARG A 165 -10.37 -13.03 -7.53
C ARG A 165 -10.83 -11.73 -8.21
N VAL A 166 -9.96 -11.08 -9.00
CA VAL A 166 -10.25 -9.81 -9.66
C VAL A 166 -10.54 -10.06 -11.15
N PRO A 167 -11.80 -10.33 -11.54
CA PRO A 167 -12.13 -10.92 -12.86
C PRO A 167 -11.86 -10.00 -14.05
N TRP A 168 -11.75 -8.69 -13.82
CA TRP A 168 -11.47 -7.71 -14.86
C TRP A 168 -9.97 -7.54 -15.14
N ARG A 169 -9.08 -8.12 -14.31
CA ARG A 169 -7.63 -8.16 -14.55
C ARG A 169 -7.28 -9.37 -15.42
N LYS A 170 -6.26 -9.20 -16.26
CA LYS A 170 -5.73 -10.26 -17.14
C LYS A 170 -4.21 -10.35 -17.07
N ASP A 171 -3.69 -11.43 -17.63
CA ASP A 171 -2.26 -11.62 -17.89
C ASP A 171 -1.69 -10.40 -18.63
N SER A 172 -0.63 -9.81 -18.10
CA SER A 172 -0.02 -8.60 -18.67
C SER A 172 1.48 -8.56 -18.44
N ALA A 173 2.20 -7.72 -19.20
CA ALA A 173 3.66 -7.55 -19.08
C ALA A 173 4.45 -8.88 -19.12
N LEU A 174 3.97 -9.86 -19.90
CA LEU A 174 4.53 -11.23 -19.96
C LEU A 174 5.93 -11.29 -20.58
N ASN A 175 6.42 -10.19 -21.12
CA ASN A 175 7.73 -10.07 -21.74
C ASN A 175 8.74 -9.33 -20.88
N ASP A 176 8.37 -8.88 -19.68
CA ASP A 176 9.26 -8.23 -18.72
C ASP A 176 10.49 -9.10 -18.48
N ARG A 177 11.67 -8.60 -18.87
CA ARG A 177 12.92 -9.34 -18.80
C ARG A 177 14.12 -8.44 -18.57
N GLY A 178 15.14 -8.99 -17.94
CA GLY A 178 16.44 -8.37 -17.80
C GLY A 178 17.18 -8.29 -19.13
N LYS A 179 18.31 -7.57 -19.14
CA LYS A 179 19.11 -7.34 -20.35
C LYS A 179 19.64 -8.64 -20.97
N ASP A 180 19.91 -9.64 -20.12
CA ASP A 180 20.50 -10.91 -20.49
C ASP A 180 19.42 -12.03 -20.57
N GLY A 181 18.14 -11.66 -20.58
CA GLY A 181 17.01 -12.56 -20.73
C GLY A 181 16.44 -13.13 -19.43
N GLU A 182 16.86 -12.59 -18.27
CA GLU A 182 16.35 -12.98 -16.96
C GLU A 182 14.84 -12.71 -16.88
N ASP A 183 14.05 -13.68 -16.41
CA ASP A 183 12.60 -13.50 -16.24
C ASP A 183 12.33 -12.47 -15.14
N LEU A 184 11.67 -11.36 -15.50
CA LEU A 184 11.24 -10.32 -14.56
C LEU A 184 9.72 -10.18 -14.54
N THR A 185 8.95 -11.16 -15.00
CA THR A 185 7.49 -11.17 -14.89
C THR A 185 7.03 -11.35 -13.43
N GLY A 186 5.86 -10.80 -13.10
CA GLY A 186 5.34 -10.77 -11.73
C GLY A 186 5.48 -9.39 -11.08
N GLY A 187 5.30 -9.34 -9.76
CA GLY A 187 5.36 -8.10 -8.97
C GLY A 187 4.09 -7.27 -9.10
N TRP A 188 4.11 -6.06 -8.54
CA TRP A 188 2.99 -5.13 -8.58
C TRP A 188 3.26 -3.97 -9.54
N TYR A 189 2.21 -3.49 -10.21
CA TYR A 189 2.21 -2.13 -10.75
C TYR A 189 2.15 -1.12 -9.59
N ASP A 190 2.84 0.00 -9.75
CA ASP A 190 3.07 0.95 -8.65
C ASP A 190 1.79 1.67 -8.22
N ALA A 191 1.08 2.26 -9.17
CA ALA A 191 -0.12 3.04 -8.91
C ALA A 191 -1.20 2.80 -9.98
N GLY A 192 -1.68 3.87 -10.63
CA GLY A 192 -2.58 3.78 -11.79
C GLY A 192 -1.85 3.57 -13.12
N ASP A 193 -0.51 3.58 -13.09
CA ASP A 193 0.39 3.30 -14.20
C ASP A 193 0.80 1.82 -14.21
N TYR A 194 1.68 1.43 -15.15
CA TYR A 194 2.15 0.06 -15.30
C TYR A 194 3.67 -0.09 -15.13
N VAL A 195 4.33 0.92 -14.60
CA VAL A 195 5.73 0.79 -14.17
C VAL A 195 5.81 -0.04 -12.89
N LYS A 196 6.84 -0.87 -12.81
CA LYS A 196 7.21 -1.57 -11.58
C LYS A 196 8.33 -0.83 -10.90
N PHE A 197 8.00 0.14 -10.05
CA PHE A 197 9.00 0.84 -9.25
C PHE A 197 9.37 0.01 -8.00
N GLY A 198 10.59 -0.50 -7.96
CA GLY A 198 11.02 -1.44 -6.92
C GLY A 198 11.05 -0.85 -5.52
N PHE A 199 11.39 0.44 -5.37
CA PHE A 199 11.51 1.08 -4.06
C PHE A 199 10.17 1.20 -3.31
N PRO A 200 9.12 1.84 -3.87
CA PRO A 200 7.79 1.88 -3.24
C PRO A 200 7.14 0.49 -3.13
N MET A 201 7.42 -0.43 -4.07
CA MET A 201 6.96 -1.82 -3.96
C MET A 201 7.58 -2.51 -2.74
N ALA A 202 8.89 -2.40 -2.54
CA ALA A 202 9.59 -2.98 -1.39
C ALA A 202 9.06 -2.39 -0.08
N PHE A 203 8.92 -1.07 0.00
CA PHE A 203 8.34 -0.39 1.16
C PHE A 203 6.93 -0.89 1.50
N SER A 204 6.08 -1.05 0.48
CA SER A 204 4.73 -1.60 0.65
C SER A 204 4.77 -3.00 1.25
N VAL A 205 5.65 -3.87 0.75
CA VAL A 205 5.80 -5.24 1.27
C VAL A 205 6.33 -5.24 2.70
N THR A 206 7.29 -4.37 3.04
CA THR A 206 7.78 -4.22 4.42
C THR A 206 6.64 -3.87 5.36
N MET A 207 5.84 -2.84 5.03
CA MET A 207 4.73 -2.38 5.88
C MET A 207 3.63 -3.43 6.03
N LEU A 208 3.26 -4.10 4.94
CA LEU A 208 2.27 -5.18 4.98
C LEU A 208 2.76 -6.38 5.80
N SER A 209 4.01 -6.78 5.61
CA SER A 209 4.63 -7.88 6.36
C SER A 209 4.75 -7.54 7.85
N TRP A 210 5.09 -6.29 8.18
CA TRP A 210 5.13 -5.83 9.56
C TRP A 210 3.73 -5.88 10.19
N GLY A 211 2.72 -5.34 9.52
CA GLY A 211 1.33 -5.42 9.99
C GLY A 211 0.87 -6.86 10.22
N LEU A 212 1.23 -7.77 9.30
CA LEU A 212 0.91 -9.19 9.43
C LEU A 212 1.64 -9.87 10.60
N VAL A 213 2.89 -9.50 10.88
CA VAL A 213 3.66 -10.05 12.01
C VAL A 213 3.10 -9.59 13.35
N ASP A 214 2.71 -8.33 13.47
CA ASP A 214 2.25 -7.74 14.74
C ASP A 214 0.78 -8.04 15.04
N TYR A 215 -0.04 -8.21 14.01
CA TYR A 215 -1.51 -8.35 14.11
C TYR A 215 -2.05 -9.59 13.40
N LYS A 216 -1.28 -10.70 13.42
CA LYS A 216 -1.66 -11.95 12.74
C LYS A 216 -3.04 -12.46 13.16
N ASP A 217 -3.37 -12.34 14.44
CA ASP A 217 -4.68 -12.69 15.02
C ASP A 217 -5.83 -11.96 14.33
N ALA A 218 -5.67 -10.67 14.03
CA ALA A 218 -6.70 -9.91 13.32
C ALA A 218 -6.94 -10.43 11.89
N TYR A 219 -5.90 -10.87 11.19
CA TYR A 219 -6.05 -11.50 9.87
C TYR A 219 -6.70 -12.89 9.96
N GLU A 220 -6.41 -13.65 11.03
CA GLU A 220 -7.04 -14.95 11.29
C GLU A 220 -8.53 -14.79 11.61
N ASP A 221 -8.87 -13.85 12.51
CA ASP A 221 -10.24 -13.55 12.90
C ASP A 221 -11.10 -13.05 11.73
N ALA A 222 -10.51 -12.23 10.84
CA ALA A 222 -11.16 -11.77 9.61
C ALA A 222 -11.26 -12.85 8.52
N GLY A 223 -10.58 -14.00 8.67
CA GLY A 223 -10.52 -15.05 7.64
C GLY A 223 -9.65 -14.69 6.42
N GLU A 224 -8.78 -13.69 6.54
CA GLU A 224 -7.99 -13.11 5.45
C GLU A 224 -6.50 -13.48 5.47
N LEU A 225 -6.04 -14.24 6.47
CA LEU A 225 -4.62 -14.60 6.64
C LEU A 225 -4.00 -15.22 5.37
N SER A 226 -4.68 -16.18 4.75
CA SER A 226 -4.17 -16.87 3.55
C SER A 226 -4.06 -15.93 2.36
N TYR A 227 -5.04 -15.03 2.17
CA TYR A 227 -5.04 -14.05 1.09
C TYR A 227 -3.99 -12.95 1.31
N MET A 228 -3.76 -12.54 2.56
CA MET A 228 -2.70 -11.60 2.89
C MET A 228 -1.31 -12.21 2.61
N LEU A 229 -1.08 -13.46 3.02
CA LEU A 229 0.15 -14.19 2.71
C LEU A 229 0.34 -14.33 1.19
N ASP A 230 -0.68 -14.77 0.46
CA ASP A 230 -0.63 -14.86 -1.02
C ASP A 230 -0.38 -13.49 -1.68
N SER A 231 -0.93 -12.42 -1.12
CA SER A 231 -0.73 -11.05 -1.61
C SER A 231 0.72 -10.61 -1.48
N ILE A 232 1.34 -10.71 -0.29
CA ILE A 232 2.76 -10.33 -0.12
C ILE A 232 3.71 -11.30 -0.83
N LYS A 233 3.33 -12.57 -0.99
CA LYS A 233 4.15 -13.55 -1.74
C LYS A 233 4.42 -13.10 -3.17
N TRP A 234 3.45 -12.43 -3.79
CA TRP A 234 3.52 -12.00 -5.19
C TRP A 234 4.72 -11.09 -5.52
N PRO A 235 4.92 -9.95 -4.84
CA PRO A 235 6.12 -9.13 -5.02
C PRO A 235 7.39 -9.77 -4.43
N LEU A 236 7.30 -10.62 -3.40
CA LEU A 236 8.46 -11.32 -2.85
C LEU A 236 9.07 -12.30 -3.87
N ASP A 237 8.23 -13.05 -4.59
CA ASP A 237 8.68 -13.90 -5.70
C ASP A 237 9.35 -13.07 -6.80
N TYR A 238 8.81 -11.89 -7.10
CA TYR A 238 9.41 -10.95 -8.05
C TYR A 238 10.76 -10.40 -7.57
N PHE A 239 10.91 -10.05 -6.28
CA PHE A 239 12.20 -9.60 -5.74
C PHE A 239 13.27 -10.67 -5.84
N MET A 240 12.93 -11.94 -5.60
CA MET A 240 13.89 -13.04 -5.79
C MET A 240 14.28 -13.25 -7.26
N LYS A 241 13.38 -13.02 -8.22
CA LYS A 241 13.72 -12.99 -9.64
C LYS A 241 14.62 -11.79 -10.00
N ALA A 242 14.32 -10.62 -9.44
CA ALA A 242 15.06 -9.38 -9.67
C ALA A 242 16.46 -9.39 -9.04
N HIS A 243 16.67 -10.17 -7.98
CA HIS A 243 17.96 -10.38 -7.33
C HIS A 243 18.75 -11.50 -8.03
N ILE A 244 19.37 -11.13 -9.15
CA ILE A 244 20.00 -12.07 -10.09
C ILE A 244 21.40 -12.56 -9.65
N LYS A 245 22.08 -11.78 -8.80
CA LYS A 245 23.38 -12.09 -8.19
C LYS A 245 23.50 -11.34 -6.87
N GLN A 246 24.39 -11.79 -5.99
CA GLN A 246 24.62 -11.22 -4.65
C GLN A 246 24.73 -9.68 -4.61
N ASP A 247 25.27 -9.05 -5.65
CA ASP A 247 25.48 -7.60 -5.77
C ASP A 247 24.77 -6.96 -6.99
N GLU A 248 23.78 -7.64 -7.59
CA GLU A 248 23.00 -7.10 -8.71
C GLU A 248 21.49 -7.26 -8.49
N PHE A 249 20.76 -6.15 -8.56
CA PHE A 249 19.31 -6.12 -8.32
C PHE A 249 18.56 -5.23 -9.31
N TYR A 250 17.56 -5.79 -10.01
CA TYR A 250 16.67 -5.00 -10.88
C TYR A 250 15.67 -4.19 -10.04
N GLY A 251 15.81 -2.87 -10.10
CA GLY A 251 15.01 -1.93 -9.32
C GLY A 251 13.81 -1.35 -10.05
N GLN A 252 13.72 -1.55 -11.36
CA GLN A 252 12.62 -1.01 -12.16
C GLN A 252 12.40 -1.79 -13.45
N VAL A 253 11.14 -1.97 -13.83
CA VAL A 253 10.74 -2.44 -15.18
C VAL A 253 9.66 -1.51 -15.74
N GLY A 254 9.88 -1.03 -16.96
CA GLY A 254 9.08 0.03 -17.59
C GLY A 254 9.78 1.38 -17.50
N ASP A 255 9.65 2.20 -18.56
CA ASP A 255 10.11 3.59 -18.57
C ASP A 255 8.91 4.49 -18.21
N GLY A 256 9.03 5.32 -17.16
CA GLY A 256 7.91 6.12 -16.68
C GLY A 256 7.32 7.08 -17.71
N ASN A 257 8.14 7.69 -18.57
CA ASN A 257 7.61 8.62 -19.58
C ASN A 257 6.85 7.87 -20.68
N ALA A 258 7.39 6.74 -21.14
CA ALA A 258 6.75 5.93 -22.18
C ALA A 258 5.45 5.30 -21.67
N ASP A 259 5.46 4.82 -20.42
CA ASP A 259 4.31 4.22 -19.76
C ASP A 259 3.19 5.26 -19.54
N HIS A 260 3.52 6.42 -18.96
CA HIS A 260 2.56 7.50 -18.67
C HIS A 260 2.09 8.25 -19.92
N GLY A 261 2.79 8.09 -21.04
CA GLY A 261 2.36 8.58 -22.35
C GLY A 261 1.22 7.78 -22.97
N SER A 262 0.78 6.69 -22.33
CA SER A 262 -0.29 5.81 -22.80
C SER A 262 -1.35 5.61 -21.71
N TRP A 263 -2.62 5.56 -22.12
CA TRP A 263 -3.74 5.21 -21.25
C TRP A 263 -4.49 4.02 -21.84
N GLY A 264 -4.61 2.94 -21.08
CA GLY A 264 -5.22 1.70 -21.58
C GLY A 264 -5.13 0.59 -20.58
N ARG A 265 -5.45 -0.64 -20.99
CA ARG A 265 -5.33 -1.84 -20.14
C ARG A 265 -3.88 -2.35 -20.15
N PRO A 266 -3.39 -2.97 -19.06
CA PRO A 266 -2.01 -3.46 -19.01
C PRO A 266 -1.73 -4.59 -20.00
N GLU A 267 -2.73 -5.40 -20.37
CA GLU A 267 -2.59 -6.45 -21.38
C GLU A 267 -2.41 -5.92 -22.82
N ASP A 268 -2.73 -4.65 -23.06
CA ASP A 268 -2.64 -4.02 -24.39
C ASP A 268 -1.36 -3.16 -24.55
N MET A 269 -0.47 -3.15 -23.55
CA MET A 269 0.79 -2.42 -23.62
C MET A 269 1.66 -2.90 -24.79
N THR A 270 2.03 -1.97 -25.66
CA THR A 270 2.91 -2.23 -26.82
C THR A 270 4.24 -1.50 -26.75
N MET A 271 4.39 -0.53 -25.84
CA MET A 271 5.66 0.17 -25.64
C MET A 271 6.74 -0.76 -25.10
N ALA A 272 8.00 -0.42 -25.38
CA ALA A 272 9.13 -1.10 -24.77
C ALA A 272 9.11 -0.89 -23.25
N ARG A 273 9.36 -1.97 -22.49
CA ARG A 273 9.40 -1.98 -21.03
C ARG A 273 10.81 -2.31 -20.55
N PRO A 274 11.77 -1.36 -20.60
CA PRO A 274 13.16 -1.62 -20.23
C PRO A 274 13.28 -1.99 -18.75
N ALA A 275 14.24 -2.86 -18.43
CA ALA A 275 14.61 -3.21 -17.07
C ALA A 275 15.88 -2.48 -16.65
N PHE A 276 15.87 -1.90 -15.44
CA PHE A 276 16.98 -1.14 -14.88
C PHE A 276 17.44 -1.77 -13.56
N LYS A 277 18.76 -1.87 -13.37
CA LYS A 277 19.37 -2.48 -12.18
C LYS A 277 20.42 -1.59 -11.51
N ILE A 278 20.59 -1.84 -10.22
CA ILE A 278 21.72 -1.38 -9.41
C ILE A 278 22.78 -2.48 -9.33
N CYS A 279 24.04 -2.06 -9.20
CA CYS A 279 25.22 -2.93 -9.09
C CYS A 279 26.38 -2.20 -8.39
N PRO A 280 27.56 -2.81 -8.15
CA PRO A 280 28.67 -2.13 -7.48
C PRO A 280 29.12 -0.81 -8.12
N LYS A 281 29.00 -0.69 -9.45
CA LYS A 281 29.35 0.53 -10.21
C LYS A 281 28.23 1.57 -10.23
N LYS A 282 27.00 1.15 -9.99
CA LYS A 282 25.78 1.96 -9.96
C LYS A 282 24.97 1.56 -8.72
N PRO A 283 25.44 1.93 -7.51
CA PRO A 283 24.85 1.47 -6.27
C PRO A 283 23.46 2.06 -5.99
N GLY A 284 22.73 1.45 -5.06
CA GLY A 284 21.44 1.93 -4.56
C GLY A 284 21.13 1.32 -3.21
N SER A 285 21.79 1.82 -2.17
CA SER A 285 21.68 1.30 -0.81
C SER A 285 20.27 1.40 -0.26
N ASP A 286 19.57 2.50 -0.53
CA ASP A 286 18.17 2.70 -0.16
C ASP A 286 17.27 1.61 -0.75
N LEU A 287 17.31 1.40 -2.08
CA LEU A 287 16.54 0.36 -2.75
C LEU A 287 16.90 -1.05 -2.26
N ALA A 288 18.18 -1.37 -2.18
CA ALA A 288 18.64 -2.70 -1.77
C ALA A 288 18.32 -2.97 -0.29
N ALA A 289 18.50 -1.98 0.59
CA ALA A 289 18.18 -2.11 2.01
C ALA A 289 16.67 -2.20 2.28
N GLU A 290 15.84 -1.47 1.54
CA GLU A 290 14.38 -1.59 1.68
C GLU A 290 13.89 -2.94 1.16
N THR A 291 14.45 -3.43 0.05
CA THR A 291 14.12 -4.79 -0.44
C THR A 291 14.58 -5.86 0.54
N ALA A 292 15.76 -5.70 1.15
CA ALA A 292 16.23 -6.57 2.22
C ALA A 292 15.29 -6.54 3.44
N ALA A 293 14.77 -5.36 3.83
CA ALA A 293 13.81 -5.23 4.92
C ALA A 293 12.49 -5.96 4.59
N ALA A 294 11.98 -5.80 3.37
CA ALA A 294 10.78 -6.47 2.89
C ALA A 294 10.91 -7.99 2.98
N LEU A 295 12.00 -8.54 2.43
CA LEU A 295 12.29 -9.97 2.45
C LEU A 295 12.49 -10.49 3.89
N ALA A 296 13.20 -9.74 4.75
CA ALA A 296 13.43 -10.13 6.14
C ALA A 296 12.14 -10.11 6.97
N ALA A 297 11.31 -9.06 6.86
CA ALA A 297 10.03 -8.96 7.54
C ALA A 297 9.08 -10.09 7.08
N ALA A 298 8.98 -10.32 5.78
CA ALA A 298 8.19 -11.42 5.23
C ALA A 298 8.71 -12.79 5.67
N SER A 299 10.04 -12.99 5.82
CA SER A 299 10.58 -14.25 6.31
C SER A 299 10.03 -14.63 7.70
N ILE A 300 9.72 -13.63 8.54
CA ILE A 300 9.07 -13.85 9.84
C ILE A 300 7.60 -14.25 9.63
N ALA A 301 6.87 -13.57 8.75
CA ALA A 301 5.47 -13.86 8.46
C ALA A 301 5.25 -15.28 7.90
N PHE A 302 6.13 -15.76 7.02
CA PHE A 302 6.05 -17.09 6.43
C PHE A 302 6.63 -18.20 7.30
N ARG A 303 7.31 -17.89 8.42
CA ARG A 303 8.10 -18.86 9.18
C ARG A 303 7.30 -20.10 9.59
N SER A 304 6.07 -19.91 10.05
CA SER A 304 5.21 -21.02 10.51
C SER A 304 4.47 -21.74 9.38
N SER A 305 4.21 -21.06 8.26
CA SER A 305 3.41 -21.60 7.16
C SER A 305 4.26 -22.26 6.07
N ASP A 306 5.45 -21.74 5.80
CA ASP A 306 6.40 -22.26 4.82
C ASP A 306 7.84 -21.89 5.23
N ILE A 307 8.45 -22.76 6.03
CA ILE A 307 9.81 -22.56 6.54
C ILE A 307 10.85 -22.52 5.41
N SER A 308 10.66 -23.29 4.33
CA SER A 308 11.57 -23.34 3.20
C SER A 308 11.54 -22.03 2.41
N TYR A 309 10.36 -21.46 2.19
CA TYR A 309 10.20 -20.13 1.61
C TYR A 309 10.80 -19.05 2.51
N SER A 310 10.48 -19.07 3.81
CA SER A 310 11.05 -18.15 4.81
C SER A 310 12.58 -18.13 4.78
N MET A 311 13.23 -19.30 4.71
CA MET A 311 14.69 -19.38 4.64
C MET A 311 15.26 -18.80 3.34
N ARG A 312 14.60 -19.00 2.20
CA ARG A 312 15.00 -18.37 0.92
C ARG A 312 14.89 -16.85 0.98
N LEU A 313 13.78 -16.32 1.53
CA LEU A 313 13.61 -14.88 1.72
C LEU A 313 14.74 -14.30 2.58
N LEU A 314 15.07 -14.95 3.70
CA LEU A 314 16.11 -14.48 4.60
C LEU A 314 17.51 -14.52 3.97
N GLN A 315 17.79 -15.50 3.10
CA GLN A 315 19.05 -15.56 2.35
C GLN A 315 19.21 -14.36 1.43
N HIS A 316 18.22 -14.08 0.58
CA HIS A 316 18.25 -12.91 -0.30
C HIS A 316 18.27 -11.59 0.48
N ALA A 317 17.59 -11.53 1.63
CA ALA A 317 17.62 -10.35 2.50
C ALA A 317 19.04 -10.05 3.03
N ALA A 318 19.76 -11.08 3.46
CA ALA A 318 21.12 -10.92 3.98
C ALA A 318 22.10 -10.45 2.89
N GLU A 319 22.01 -11.03 1.70
CA GLU A 319 22.83 -10.66 0.54
C GLU A 319 22.56 -9.22 0.08
N LEU A 320 21.29 -8.83 -0.07
CA LEU A 320 20.94 -7.46 -0.46
C LEU A 320 21.32 -6.43 0.60
N TYR A 321 21.22 -6.78 1.88
CA TYR A 321 21.69 -5.92 2.96
C TYR A 321 23.21 -5.73 2.90
N GLU A 322 23.98 -6.80 2.68
CA GLU A 322 25.43 -6.73 2.53
C GLU A 322 25.81 -5.89 1.29
N PHE A 323 25.13 -6.08 0.16
CA PHE A 323 25.30 -5.27 -1.03
C PHE A 323 25.04 -3.78 -0.74
N ALA A 324 23.92 -3.47 -0.08
CA ALA A 324 23.54 -2.12 0.28
C ALA A 324 24.55 -1.43 1.21
N ASP A 325 25.09 -2.18 2.18
CA ASP A 325 26.08 -1.69 3.15
C ASP A 325 27.46 -1.48 2.51
N LYS A 326 27.91 -2.43 1.68
CA LYS A 326 29.23 -2.43 1.04
C LYS A 326 29.34 -1.41 -0.10
N HIS A 327 28.27 -1.20 -0.86
CA HIS A 327 28.25 -0.33 -2.03
C HIS A 327 27.28 0.83 -1.81
N ARG A 328 27.77 1.88 -1.12
CA ARG A 328 26.94 3.02 -0.71
C ARG A 328 26.52 3.90 -1.89
N GLY A 329 25.23 4.18 -2.02
CA GLY A 329 24.70 5.14 -3.00
C GLY A 329 23.19 5.29 -2.96
N VAL A 330 22.66 6.30 -3.65
CA VAL A 330 21.22 6.56 -3.80
C VAL A 330 20.76 5.93 -5.12
N TYR A 331 19.75 5.05 -5.09
CA TYR A 331 19.39 4.27 -6.27
C TYR A 331 18.92 5.14 -7.44
N SER A 332 18.30 6.29 -7.17
CA SER A 332 17.80 7.21 -8.20
C SER A 332 18.91 7.88 -8.99
N ASP A 333 20.15 7.92 -8.48
CA ASP A 333 21.32 8.38 -9.24
C ASP A 333 21.80 7.29 -10.23
N SER A 334 21.52 6.02 -9.90
CA SER A 334 21.86 4.84 -10.71
C SER A 334 20.78 4.48 -11.74
N ILE A 335 19.52 4.67 -11.37
CA ILE A 335 18.32 4.50 -12.19
C ILE A 335 17.61 5.86 -12.30
N PRO A 336 18.10 6.76 -13.17
CA PRO A 336 17.59 8.13 -13.24
C PRO A 336 16.15 8.23 -13.75
N ASN A 337 15.64 7.21 -14.44
CA ASN A 337 14.21 7.17 -14.82
C ASN A 337 13.31 7.25 -13.58
N ALA A 338 13.70 6.60 -12.46
CA ALA A 338 12.93 6.63 -11.22
C ALA A 338 12.88 8.01 -10.56
N ALA A 339 13.91 8.85 -10.76
CA ALA A 339 14.10 10.11 -10.01
C ALA A 339 12.99 11.15 -10.23
N GLY A 340 12.24 11.06 -11.34
CA GLY A 340 11.11 11.93 -11.64
C GLY A 340 9.78 11.49 -11.02
N PHE A 341 9.70 10.24 -10.55
CA PHE A 341 8.45 9.59 -10.15
C PHE A 341 8.45 9.15 -8.69
N THR A 342 9.62 8.96 -8.09
CA THR A 342 9.75 8.64 -6.66
C THR A 342 10.27 9.86 -5.90
N ALA A 343 9.77 10.04 -4.67
CA ALA A 343 10.12 11.22 -3.87
C ALA A 343 11.64 11.28 -3.65
N ARG A 344 12.29 12.31 -4.23
CA ARG A 344 13.65 12.66 -3.86
C ARG A 344 13.66 13.14 -2.41
N SER A 345 14.39 12.45 -1.54
CA SER A 345 14.81 13.03 -0.26
C SER A 345 15.88 14.10 -0.51
N VAL A 346 15.47 15.26 -1.03
CA VAL A 346 16.35 16.38 -1.39
C VAL A 346 17.14 16.91 -0.17
N GLY A 347 16.73 16.57 1.06
CA GLY A 347 17.36 17.04 2.29
C GLY A 347 18.41 16.14 2.96
N THR A 348 18.46 14.82 2.65
CA THR A 348 19.29 13.89 3.44
C THR A 348 19.79 12.69 2.64
N ARG A 349 20.66 12.94 1.65
CA ARG A 349 21.31 11.88 0.84
C ARG A 349 22.03 10.81 1.67
N THR A 350 22.42 11.09 2.91
CA THR A 350 23.19 10.19 3.77
C THR A 350 22.47 9.73 5.04
N SER A 351 21.54 10.52 5.60
CA SER A 351 20.88 10.11 6.85
C SER A 351 19.75 9.11 6.62
N TRP A 352 19.00 9.22 5.52
CA TRP A 352 17.90 8.29 5.23
C TRP A 352 18.42 6.91 4.82
N SER A 353 19.45 6.84 3.98
CA SER A 353 20.12 5.58 3.64
C SER A 353 20.81 4.94 4.85
N GLY A 354 21.41 5.75 5.74
CA GLY A 354 21.98 5.28 6.99
C GLY A 354 20.95 4.77 8.01
N GLU A 355 19.83 5.47 8.17
CA GLU A 355 18.73 5.09 9.05
C GLU A 355 17.99 3.85 8.55
N GLN A 356 17.72 3.77 7.25
CA GLN A 356 17.10 2.61 6.61
C GLN A 356 18.02 1.39 6.72
N LEU A 357 19.33 1.53 6.48
CA LEU A 357 20.29 0.46 6.76
C LEU A 357 20.32 0.08 8.26
N GLY A 358 20.25 1.04 9.18
CA GLY A 358 20.17 0.75 10.61
C GLY A 358 18.92 -0.04 11.00
N CYS A 359 17.76 0.32 10.45
CA CYS A 359 16.49 -0.37 10.65
C CYS A 359 16.48 -1.75 9.98
N THR A 360 16.90 -1.85 8.71
CA THR A 360 17.03 -3.12 7.99
C THR A 360 18.00 -4.05 8.71
N GLY A 361 19.15 -3.55 9.17
CA GLY A 361 20.12 -4.35 9.91
C GLY A 361 19.52 -4.95 11.19
N LYS A 362 18.68 -4.19 11.91
CA LYS A 362 17.94 -4.70 13.07
C LYS A 362 16.89 -5.74 12.67
N VAL A 363 16.14 -5.54 11.59
CA VAL A 363 15.12 -6.49 11.12
C VAL A 363 15.76 -7.79 10.64
N THR A 364 16.84 -7.72 9.87
CA THR A 364 17.61 -8.88 9.41
C THR A 364 18.24 -9.61 10.59
N ALA A 365 18.85 -8.90 11.53
CA ALA A 365 19.41 -9.51 12.75
C ALA A 365 18.32 -10.12 13.65
N LEU A 366 17.13 -9.52 13.74
CA LEU A 366 16.00 -10.08 14.47
C LEU A 366 15.48 -11.35 13.81
N ALA A 367 15.33 -11.34 12.49
CA ALA A 367 14.92 -12.52 11.72
C ALA A 367 15.95 -13.66 11.85
N GLN A 368 17.25 -13.34 11.83
CA GLN A 368 18.32 -14.30 12.08
C GLN A 368 18.36 -14.80 13.53
N ARG A 369 18.12 -13.95 14.53
CA ARG A 369 18.03 -14.39 15.94
C ARG A 369 16.85 -15.30 16.17
N LYS A 370 15.69 -14.99 15.59
CA LYS A 370 14.53 -15.88 15.61
C LYS A 370 14.85 -17.23 14.96
N ARG A 371 15.79 -17.35 14.01
CA ARG A 371 16.24 -18.65 13.46
C ARG A 371 16.86 -19.60 14.50
N LEU A 372 17.45 -19.06 15.56
CA LEU A 372 18.21 -19.82 16.56
C LEU A 372 17.36 -20.28 17.77
N CYS A 373 16.09 -19.87 17.84
CA CYS A 373 15.10 -20.32 18.83
C CYS A 373 13.94 -21.01 18.10
#